data_AF-A0A4P7W327-F1
#
_entry.id   AF-A0A4P7W327-F1
#
_cell.length_a   1.000
_cell.length_b   1.000
_cell.length_c   1.000
_cell.angle_alpha   90.00
_cell.angle_beta   90.00
_cell.angle_gamma   90.00
#
_symmetry.space_group_name_H-M   'P 1'
#
loop_
_entity.id
_entity.type
_entity.pdbx_description
1 polymer ?
#
loop_
_entity_poly.entity_id
_entity_poly.type
_entity_poly.pdbx_seq_one_letter_code
_entity_poly.pdbx_strand_id
1 'polypeptide(L)'
;MALIDEQYIFGIKINGCSQLITKLPISQDQSNYDYICNVALASQWNGNGKFRVSILNKDLVEGLPIGTWTLLEAQITYDWGGSSASFRMQDGDGDITDRIVASSGKGSASGFSVESLARSIFSKAKEVVERFPSAKVVNAFQNVEKSKPVIASILRYRETDETKYIIDRFANSTIKPLNDYLIEFRKFESLLKGGDDIKSKRLLTLATDECLGIIKLFV
;
A
#
# COMPACT_ATOMS: atom_id res chain seq x y z
N MET A 1 10.54 -26.36 -15.92
CA MET A 1 9.96 -25.65 -14.76
C MET A 1 8.49 -26.01 -14.73
N ALA A 2 8.02 -26.69 -13.68
CA ALA A 2 6.66 -27.23 -13.63
C ALA A 2 5.63 -26.09 -13.54
N LEU A 3 4.76 -26.01 -14.54
CA LEU A 3 3.72 -25.00 -14.79
C LEU A 3 2.38 -25.34 -14.11
N ILE A 4 2.36 -25.86 -12.87
CA ILE A 4 1.13 -26.48 -12.30
C ILE A 4 0.58 -25.83 -11.01
N ASP A 5 1.17 -24.75 -10.48
CA ASP A 5 0.57 -23.97 -9.37
C ASP A 5 0.36 -22.49 -9.75
N GLU A 6 -0.20 -22.23 -10.93
CA GLU A 6 -0.41 -20.86 -11.46
C GLU A 6 -1.67 -20.16 -10.89
N GLN A 7 -2.45 -20.88 -10.09
CA GLN A 7 -3.68 -20.38 -9.50
C GLN A 7 -3.75 -20.73 -8.02
N TYR A 8 -4.11 -19.74 -7.20
CA TYR A 8 -4.33 -19.93 -5.77
C TYR A 8 -5.77 -19.56 -5.44
N ILE A 9 -6.44 -20.42 -4.68
CA ILE A 9 -7.78 -20.17 -4.18
C ILE A 9 -7.69 -20.05 -2.66
N PHE A 10 -8.26 -18.98 -2.12
CA PHE A 10 -8.41 -18.80 -0.69
C PHE A 10 -9.89 -18.70 -0.32
N GLY A 11 -10.32 -19.55 0.60
CA GLY A 11 -11.59 -19.42 1.29
C GLY A 11 -11.46 -18.45 2.45
N ILE A 12 -12.39 -17.51 2.55
CA ILE A 12 -12.43 -16.51 3.60
C ILE A 12 -13.72 -16.70 4.40
N LYS A 13 -13.55 -16.92 5.71
CA LYS A 13 -14.66 -16.96 6.66
C LYS A 13 -14.61 -15.72 7.55
N ILE A 14 -15.73 -15.02 7.66
CA ILE A 14 -15.90 -13.85 8.51
C ILE A 14 -16.56 -14.28 9.81
N ASN A 15 -15.95 -13.92 10.94
CA ASN A 15 -16.54 -14.12 12.26
C ASN A 15 -16.44 -12.80 13.05
N GLY A 16 -17.51 -12.00 12.99
CA GLY A 16 -17.50 -10.63 13.50
C GLY A 16 -16.42 -9.80 12.80
N CYS A 17 -15.47 -9.26 13.56
CA CYS A 17 -14.34 -8.47 13.04
C CYS A 17 -13.11 -9.31 12.64
N SER A 18 -13.20 -10.64 12.76
CA SER A 18 -12.10 -11.56 12.45
C SER A 18 -12.30 -12.23 11.09
N GLN A 19 -11.20 -12.46 10.37
CA GLN A 19 -11.17 -13.15 9.10
C GLN A 19 -10.26 -14.37 9.20
N LEU A 20 -10.77 -15.54 8.85
CA LEU A 20 -9.98 -16.76 8.68
C LEU A 20 -9.76 -16.99 7.19
N ILE A 21 -8.50 -16.99 6.76
CA ILE A 21 -8.10 -17.16 5.36
C ILE A 21 -7.43 -18.51 5.19
N THR A 22 -8.10 -19.43 4.52
CA THR A 22 -7.65 -20.81 4.28
C THR A 22 -7.31 -20.98 2.81
N LYS A 23 -6.11 -21.52 2.50
CA LYS A 23 -5.80 -21.91 1.13
C LYS A 23 -6.57 -23.18 0.79
N LEU A 24 -7.24 -23.20 -0.36
CA LEU A 24 -8.07 -24.30 -0.80
C LEU A 24 -7.44 -24.98 -2.03
N PRO A 25 -7.44 -26.32 -2.10
CA PRO A 25 -7.31 -27.04 -3.36
C PRO A 25 -8.50 -26.72 -4.29
N ILE A 26 -8.26 -26.79 -5.60
CA ILE A 26 -9.30 -26.53 -6.63
C ILE A 26 -10.52 -27.46 -6.47
N SER A 27 -10.31 -28.70 -6.02
CA SER A 27 -11.37 -29.71 -5.85
C SER A 27 -12.14 -29.61 -4.54
N GLN A 28 -11.75 -28.73 -3.61
CA GLN A 28 -12.42 -28.62 -2.32
C GLN A 28 -13.74 -27.87 -2.47
N ASP A 29 -14.79 -28.35 -1.79
CA ASP A 29 -16.05 -27.63 -1.70
C ASP A 29 -15.87 -26.28 -1.00
N GLN A 30 -16.35 -25.23 -1.68
CA GLN A 30 -16.19 -23.83 -1.29
C GLN A 30 -17.42 -23.29 -0.56
N SER A 31 -18.51 -24.08 -0.47
CA SER A 31 -19.81 -23.66 0.09
C SER A 31 -19.77 -23.17 1.54
N ASN A 32 -18.74 -23.57 2.31
CA ASN A 32 -18.59 -23.24 3.73
C ASN A 32 -17.85 -21.92 4.00
N TYR A 33 -17.47 -21.18 2.95
CA TYR A 33 -16.79 -19.89 3.05
C TYR A 33 -17.70 -18.75 2.62
N ASP A 34 -17.57 -17.59 3.26
CA ASP A 34 -18.37 -16.41 2.96
C ASP A 34 -17.91 -15.72 1.67
N TYR A 35 -16.59 -15.74 1.43
CA TYR A 35 -15.95 -15.19 0.23
C TYR A 35 -14.88 -16.13 -0.29
N ILE A 36 -14.68 -16.08 -1.61
CA ILE A 36 -13.63 -16.78 -2.33
C ILE A 36 -12.71 -15.76 -2.98
N CYS A 37 -11.43 -15.85 -2.65
CA CYS A 37 -10.37 -15.09 -3.29
C CYS A 37 -9.64 -15.97 -4.31
N ASN A 38 -9.70 -15.57 -5.57
CA ASN A 38 -8.99 -16.22 -6.66
C ASN A 38 -7.77 -15.37 -7.04
N VAL A 39 -6.61 -16.00 -7.06
CA VAL A 39 -5.36 -15.42 -7.55
C VAL A 39 -5.00 -16.16 -8.83
N ALA A 40 -5.08 -15.49 -9.96
CA ALA A 40 -4.86 -16.10 -11.27
C ALA A 40 -3.82 -15.32 -12.07
N LEU A 41 -2.96 -16.03 -12.79
CA LEU A 41 -1.99 -15.42 -13.70
C LEU A 41 -2.75 -14.66 -14.79
N ALA A 42 -2.52 -13.35 -14.86
CA ALA A 42 -3.16 -12.46 -15.83
C ALA A 42 -2.28 -12.24 -17.07
N SER A 43 -0.96 -12.18 -16.88
CA SER A 43 0.00 -12.01 -17.97
C SER A 43 1.40 -12.44 -17.53
N GLN A 44 2.19 -12.99 -18.46
CA GLN A 44 3.59 -13.33 -18.24
C GLN A 44 4.41 -13.08 -19.52
N TRP A 45 5.57 -12.46 -19.39
CA TRP A 45 6.50 -12.23 -20.49
C TRP A 45 7.94 -12.06 -19.98
N ASN A 46 8.90 -12.81 -20.54
CA ASN A 46 10.35 -12.68 -20.29
C ASN A 46 10.76 -12.54 -18.81
N GLY A 47 10.22 -13.39 -17.93
CA GLY A 47 10.54 -13.38 -16.49
C GLY A 47 9.75 -12.36 -15.67
N ASN A 48 8.91 -11.57 -16.31
CA ASN A 48 7.97 -10.66 -15.67
C ASN A 48 6.56 -11.25 -15.71
N GLY A 49 5.75 -10.91 -14.72
CA GLY A 49 4.35 -11.30 -14.75
C GLY A 49 3.48 -10.58 -13.74
N LYS A 50 2.19 -10.86 -13.87
CA LYS A 50 1.14 -10.24 -13.08
C LYS A 50 0.08 -11.28 -12.77
N PHE A 51 -0.28 -11.38 -11.50
CA PHE A 51 -1.49 -12.07 -11.05
C PHE A 51 -2.59 -11.05 -10.77
N ARG A 52 -3.81 -11.38 -11.20
CA ARG A 52 -5.03 -10.70 -10.75
C ARG A 52 -5.53 -11.40 -9.49
N VAL A 53 -5.95 -10.60 -8.53
CA VAL A 53 -6.58 -11.08 -7.29
C VAL A 53 -8.01 -10.56 -7.28
N SER A 54 -8.99 -11.46 -7.34
CA SER A 54 -10.41 -11.15 -7.29
C SER A 54 -11.02 -11.78 -6.05
N ILE A 55 -11.87 -11.06 -5.33
CA ILE A 55 -12.57 -11.57 -4.16
C ILE A 55 -14.07 -11.45 -4.41
N LEU A 56 -14.77 -12.57 -4.32
CA LEU A 56 -16.19 -12.70 -4.67
C LEU A 56 -16.94 -13.34 -3.50
N ASN A 57 -18.17 -12.90 -3.25
CA ASN A 57 -19.08 -13.63 -2.36
C ASN A 57 -19.80 -14.78 -3.11
N LYS A 58 -20.66 -15.51 -2.40
CA LYS A 58 -21.49 -16.59 -2.97
C LYS A 58 -22.41 -16.15 -4.14
N ASP A 59 -22.75 -14.87 -4.20
CA ASP A 59 -23.63 -14.27 -5.21
C ASP A 59 -22.81 -13.62 -6.36
N LEU A 60 -21.50 -13.88 -6.42
CA LEU A 60 -20.55 -13.32 -7.40
C LEU A 60 -20.42 -11.80 -7.35
N VAL A 61 -20.77 -11.18 -6.22
CA VAL A 61 -20.52 -9.76 -5.97
C VAL A 61 -19.05 -9.57 -5.62
N GLU A 62 -18.37 -8.69 -6.35
CA GLU A 62 -16.96 -8.36 -6.11
C GLU A 62 -16.77 -7.51 -4.85
N GLY A 63 -15.69 -7.82 -4.15
CA GLY A 63 -15.18 -7.07 -3.02
C GLY A 63 -15.37 -7.77 -1.68
N LEU A 64 -14.44 -7.50 -0.76
CA LEU A 64 -14.50 -8.00 0.62
C LEU A 64 -14.75 -6.84 1.58
N PRO A 65 -15.91 -6.80 2.27
CA PRO A 65 -16.16 -5.85 3.34
C PRO A 65 -15.19 -6.03 4.52
N ILE A 66 -14.61 -4.92 4.98
CA ILE A 66 -13.74 -4.81 6.15
C ILE A 66 -14.22 -3.61 6.97
N GLY A 67 -15.15 -3.84 7.90
CA GLY A 67 -15.85 -2.76 8.59
C GLY A 67 -16.74 -1.97 7.63
N THR A 68 -16.63 -0.64 7.62
CA THR A 68 -17.33 0.23 6.68
C THR A 68 -16.64 0.35 5.32
N TRP A 69 -15.50 -0.31 5.14
CA TRP A 69 -14.71 -0.25 3.91
C TRP A 69 -14.89 -1.54 3.10
N THR A 70 -14.56 -1.47 1.81
CA THR A 70 -14.58 -2.64 0.93
C THR A 70 -13.24 -2.75 0.20
N LEU A 71 -12.57 -3.89 0.31
CA LEU A 71 -11.42 -4.25 -0.52
C LEU A 71 -11.92 -4.65 -1.91
N LEU A 72 -11.62 -3.87 -2.94
CA LEU A 72 -12.19 -4.02 -4.29
C LEU A 72 -11.34 -4.90 -5.19
N GLU A 73 -10.19 -4.36 -5.61
CA GLU A 73 -9.29 -5.00 -6.56
C GLU A 73 -7.89 -5.15 -5.98
N ALA A 74 -7.24 -6.26 -6.30
CA ALA A 74 -5.85 -6.47 -5.95
C ALA A 74 -5.06 -7.13 -7.08
N GLN A 75 -3.75 -6.93 -7.05
CA GLN A 75 -2.82 -7.54 -8.00
C GLN A 75 -1.51 -7.87 -7.33
N ILE A 76 -0.84 -8.87 -7.87
CA ILE A 76 0.55 -9.18 -7.56
C ILE A 76 1.36 -9.00 -8.83
N THR A 77 2.44 -8.25 -8.78
CA THR A 77 3.36 -8.02 -9.90
C THR A 77 4.74 -8.53 -9.55
N TYR A 78 5.46 -9.08 -10.52
CA TYR A 78 6.84 -9.51 -10.34
C TYR A 78 7.64 -9.29 -11.62
N ASP A 79 8.94 -9.03 -11.44
CA ASP A 79 9.94 -8.90 -12.47
C ASP A 79 11.31 -9.36 -11.93
N TRP A 80 12.36 -9.18 -12.74
CA TRP A 80 13.74 -9.47 -12.33
C TRP A 80 14.22 -8.65 -11.12
N GLY A 81 13.66 -7.47 -10.91
CA GLY A 81 14.02 -6.55 -9.83
C GLY A 81 13.27 -6.82 -8.52
N GLY A 82 12.11 -7.47 -8.56
CA GLY A 82 11.36 -7.84 -7.35
C GLY A 82 9.92 -8.26 -7.60
N SER A 83 9.17 -8.31 -6.49
CA SER A 83 7.74 -8.61 -6.50
C SER A 83 7.00 -7.69 -5.54
N SER A 84 5.72 -7.44 -5.81
CA SER A 84 4.88 -6.62 -4.96
C SER A 84 3.42 -7.04 -5.03
N ALA A 85 2.72 -6.88 -3.92
CA ALA A 85 1.28 -7.01 -3.82
C ALA A 85 0.67 -5.63 -3.59
N SER A 86 -0.43 -5.34 -4.27
CA SER A 86 -1.10 -4.05 -4.13
C SER A 86 -2.61 -4.16 -4.36
N PHE A 87 -3.36 -3.21 -3.80
CA PHE A 87 -4.82 -3.23 -3.85
C PHE A 87 -5.42 -1.82 -3.82
N ARG A 88 -6.72 -1.72 -4.07
CA ARG A 88 -7.54 -0.53 -3.84
C ARG A 88 -8.68 -0.87 -2.90
N MET A 89 -9.07 0.10 -2.08
CA MET A 89 -10.26 -0.01 -1.22
C MET A 89 -11.21 1.13 -1.52
N GLN A 90 -12.47 0.92 -1.19
CA GLN A 90 -13.50 1.94 -1.09
C GLN A 90 -13.83 2.16 0.39
N ASP A 91 -13.95 3.42 0.81
CA ASP A 91 -14.41 3.74 2.17
C ASP A 91 -15.95 3.79 2.26
N GLY A 92 -16.46 4.08 3.46
CA GLY A 92 -17.90 4.13 3.71
C GLY A 92 -18.65 5.27 3.01
N ASP A 93 -17.92 6.29 2.55
CA ASP A 93 -18.47 7.43 1.82
C ASP A 93 -18.43 7.21 0.29
N GLY A 94 -17.86 6.08 -0.14
CA GLY A 94 -17.74 5.69 -1.54
C GLY A 94 -16.47 6.17 -2.24
N ASP A 95 -15.57 6.86 -1.54
CA ASP A 95 -14.29 7.30 -2.09
C ASP A 95 -13.33 6.12 -2.24
N ILE A 96 -12.53 6.11 -3.30
CA ILE A 96 -11.61 5.01 -3.64
C ILE A 96 -10.17 5.43 -3.37
N THR A 97 -9.39 4.52 -2.78
CA THR A 97 -7.96 4.73 -2.59
C THR A 97 -7.20 4.63 -3.91
N ASP A 98 -6.11 5.36 -3.99
CA ASP A 98 -5.01 5.01 -4.88
C ASP A 98 -4.51 3.59 -4.55
N ARG A 99 -3.64 3.06 -5.40
CA ARG A 99 -3.11 1.71 -5.23
C ARG A 99 -2.20 1.67 -3.99
N ILE A 100 -2.60 0.90 -2.99
CA ILE A 100 -1.88 0.66 -1.74
C ILE A 100 -0.95 -0.53 -1.93
N VAL A 101 0.33 -0.39 -1.60
CA VAL A 101 1.29 -1.50 -1.59
C VAL A 101 1.12 -2.26 -0.27
N ALA A 102 0.77 -3.54 -0.36
CA ALA A 102 0.61 -4.43 0.79
C ALA A 102 1.94 -4.98 1.27
N SER A 103 2.76 -5.42 0.33
CA SER A 103 4.09 -5.97 0.58
C SER A 103 4.92 -5.92 -0.70
N SER A 104 6.24 -5.91 -0.54
CA SER A 104 7.19 -5.98 -1.64
C SER A 104 8.43 -6.77 -1.23
N GLY A 105 8.96 -7.59 -2.13
CA GLY A 105 10.21 -8.31 -1.97
C GLY A 105 11.22 -7.88 -3.03
N LYS A 106 12.49 -7.73 -2.64
CA LYS A 106 13.58 -7.53 -3.60
C LYS A 106 13.82 -8.82 -4.40
N GLY A 107 14.10 -8.67 -5.69
CA GLY A 107 14.38 -9.78 -6.58
C GLY A 107 15.64 -10.52 -6.14
N SER A 108 15.54 -11.82 -5.97
CA SER A 108 16.70 -12.71 -5.91
C SER A 108 16.31 -14.08 -6.45
N ALA A 109 17.33 -14.86 -6.84
CA ALA A 109 17.20 -16.24 -7.29
C ALA A 109 16.44 -17.18 -6.32
N SER A 110 16.11 -16.71 -5.10
CA SER A 110 15.36 -17.43 -4.08
C SER A 110 13.84 -17.52 -4.33
N GLY A 111 13.33 -16.82 -5.35
CA GLY A 111 11.91 -16.83 -5.70
C GLY A 111 11.05 -15.96 -4.78
N PHE A 112 9.76 -15.87 -5.10
CA PHE A 112 8.76 -15.16 -4.30
C PHE A 112 7.55 -16.06 -4.05
N SER A 113 6.84 -15.81 -2.96
CA SER A 113 5.62 -16.56 -2.62
C SER A 113 4.39 -15.74 -2.98
N VAL A 114 3.69 -16.15 -4.05
CA VAL A 114 2.39 -15.58 -4.45
C VAL A 114 1.39 -15.69 -3.28
N GLU A 115 1.43 -16.80 -2.54
CA GLU A 115 0.57 -16.99 -1.37
C GLU A 115 0.85 -15.97 -0.26
N SER A 116 2.12 -15.75 0.09
CA SER A 116 2.49 -14.75 1.11
C SER A 116 2.08 -13.34 0.68
N LEU A 117 2.32 -13.00 -0.59
CA LEU A 117 1.91 -11.73 -1.18
C LEU A 117 0.37 -11.57 -1.17
N ALA A 118 -0.38 -12.62 -1.50
CA ALA A 118 -1.84 -12.62 -1.44
C ALA A 118 -2.36 -12.40 -0.01
N ARG A 119 -1.80 -13.11 0.97
CA ARG A 119 -2.16 -12.93 2.39
C ARG A 119 -1.85 -11.53 2.90
N SER A 120 -0.75 -10.93 2.45
CA SER A 120 -0.36 -9.58 2.86
C SER A 120 -1.40 -8.51 2.50
N ILE A 121 -2.17 -8.71 1.41
CA ILE A 121 -3.25 -7.79 1.00
C ILE A 121 -4.30 -7.68 2.10
N PHE A 122 -4.76 -8.80 2.65
CA PHE A 122 -5.79 -8.81 3.70
C PHE A 122 -5.29 -8.19 5.00
N SER A 123 -4.06 -8.54 5.41
CA SER A 123 -3.44 -7.96 6.60
C SER A 123 -3.28 -6.44 6.47
N LYS A 124 -2.80 -5.97 5.31
CA LYS A 124 -2.64 -4.54 5.06
C LYS A 124 -3.98 -3.81 4.96
N ALA A 125 -4.98 -4.41 4.32
CA ALA A 125 -6.32 -3.82 4.22
C ALA A 125 -6.94 -3.61 5.61
N LYS A 126 -6.76 -4.57 6.54
CA LYS A 126 -7.17 -4.40 7.94
C LYS A 126 -6.40 -3.28 8.64
N GLU A 127 -5.08 -3.21 8.49
CA GLU A 127 -4.27 -2.10 9.02
C GLU A 127 -4.76 -0.74 8.51
N VAL A 128 -5.12 -0.65 7.22
CA VAL A 128 -5.64 0.58 6.63
C VAL A 128 -6.95 1.01 7.31
N VAL A 129 -7.90 0.08 7.47
CA VAL A 129 -9.19 0.36 8.13
C VAL A 129 -8.99 0.75 9.59
N GLU A 130 -8.02 0.17 10.30
CA GLU A 130 -7.74 0.51 11.70
C GLU A 130 -7.08 1.89 11.83
N ARG A 131 -6.19 2.23 10.89
CA ARG A 131 -5.35 3.43 10.96
C ARG A 131 -6.02 4.68 10.37
N PHE A 132 -6.76 4.55 9.27
CA PHE A 132 -7.23 5.69 8.51
C PHE A 132 -8.75 5.90 8.63
N PRO A 133 -9.20 7.17 8.64
CA PRO A 133 -10.62 7.51 8.72
C PRO A 133 -11.33 7.42 7.36
N SER A 134 -10.65 7.76 6.26
CA SER A 134 -11.22 7.77 4.90
C SER A 134 -10.16 7.54 3.81
N ALA A 135 -10.60 7.18 2.61
CA ALA A 135 -9.76 6.93 1.45
C ALA A 135 -9.01 8.19 0.99
N LYS A 136 -9.66 9.36 1.08
CA LYS A 136 -9.02 10.66 0.82
C LYS A 136 -7.79 10.89 1.71
N VAL A 137 -7.89 10.52 2.99
CA VAL A 137 -6.77 10.65 3.94
C VAL A 137 -5.67 9.64 3.62
N VAL A 138 -6.00 8.42 3.19
CA VAL A 138 -5.00 7.44 2.73
C VAL A 138 -4.22 7.99 1.53
N ASN A 139 -4.91 8.53 0.52
CA ASN A 139 -4.27 9.04 -0.69
C ASN A 139 -3.35 10.22 -0.38
N ALA A 140 -3.83 11.16 0.45
CA ALA A 140 -3.01 12.28 0.89
C ALA A 140 -1.79 11.81 1.70
N PHE A 141 -1.94 10.82 2.59
CA PHE A 141 -0.80 10.22 3.31
C PHE A 141 0.23 9.60 2.36
N GLN A 142 -0.21 8.86 1.34
CA GLN A 142 0.71 8.30 0.34
C GLN A 142 1.47 9.38 -0.44
N ASN A 143 0.85 10.53 -0.69
CA ASN A 143 1.52 11.65 -1.36
C ASN A 143 2.58 12.30 -0.45
N VAL A 144 2.28 12.43 0.85
CA VAL A 144 3.27 12.85 1.87
C VAL A 144 4.47 11.90 1.85
N GLU A 145 4.24 10.58 1.93
CA GLU A 145 5.31 9.58 1.91
C GLU A 145 6.17 9.63 0.63
N LYS A 146 5.53 9.79 -0.54
CA LYS A 146 6.24 9.91 -1.83
C LYS A 146 7.06 11.20 -1.94
N SER A 147 6.59 12.29 -1.34
CA SER A 147 7.26 13.58 -1.35
C SER A 147 8.37 13.70 -0.32
N LYS A 148 8.52 12.71 0.57
CA LYS A 148 9.49 12.73 1.65
C LYS A 148 10.92 12.89 1.12
N PRO A 149 11.70 13.87 1.63
CA PRO A 149 13.06 14.09 1.17
C PRO A 149 13.98 12.88 1.40
N VAL A 150 14.83 12.59 0.42
CA VAL A 150 15.84 11.53 0.53
C VAL A 150 17.02 12.03 1.37
N ILE A 151 17.17 11.49 2.58
CA ILE A 151 18.20 11.91 3.55
C ILE A 151 19.61 11.87 2.95
N ALA A 152 19.94 10.82 2.18
CA ALA A 152 21.24 10.71 1.54
C ALA A 152 21.54 11.86 0.57
N SER A 153 20.52 12.39 -0.12
CA SER A 153 20.68 13.54 -1.01
C SER A 153 20.95 14.83 -0.24
N ILE A 154 20.35 14.97 0.95
CA ILE A 154 20.57 16.11 1.86
C ILE A 154 22.00 16.06 2.41
N LEU A 155 22.46 14.90 2.86
CA LEU A 155 23.82 14.72 3.40
C LEU A 155 24.89 14.98 2.32
N ARG A 156 24.71 14.45 1.11
CA ARG A 156 25.63 14.69 -0.02
C ARG A 156 25.82 16.16 -0.35
N TYR A 157 24.79 16.99 -0.17
CA TYR A 157 24.92 18.43 -0.32
C TYR A 157 25.84 19.06 0.74
N ARG A 158 25.79 18.58 1.99
CA ARG A 158 26.62 19.10 3.10
C ARG A 158 28.10 18.74 2.96
N GLU A 159 28.43 17.67 2.24
CA GLU A 159 29.77 17.08 2.17
C GLU A 159 30.57 17.47 0.91
N THR A 160 30.07 18.36 0.05
CA THR A 160 30.71 18.69 -1.22
C THR A 160 31.46 20.03 -1.22
N ASP A 161 32.72 20.01 -1.68
CA ASP A 161 33.61 21.19 -1.78
C ASP A 161 33.47 21.98 -3.09
N GLU A 162 32.55 21.61 -3.99
CA GLU A 162 32.44 22.25 -5.31
C GLU A 162 31.59 23.53 -5.27
N THR A 163 32.26 24.65 -4.95
CA THR A 163 31.68 26.01 -4.86
C THR A 163 30.88 26.45 -6.09
N LYS A 164 31.27 25.99 -7.30
CA LYS A 164 30.61 26.41 -8.56
C LYS A 164 29.16 25.96 -8.68
N TYR A 165 28.76 24.87 -8.02
CA TYR A 165 27.42 24.28 -8.13
C TYR A 165 26.67 24.25 -6.79
N ILE A 166 27.20 24.91 -5.77
CA ILE A 166 26.68 24.80 -4.40
C ILE A 166 25.26 25.37 -4.28
N ILE A 167 24.97 26.51 -4.93
CA ILE A 167 23.64 27.15 -4.90
C ILE A 167 22.60 26.25 -5.57
N ASP A 168 22.89 25.74 -6.77
CA ASP A 168 21.96 24.88 -7.50
C ASP A 168 21.73 23.55 -6.77
N ARG A 169 22.77 22.95 -6.18
CA ARG A 169 22.61 21.75 -5.35
C ARG A 169 21.81 22.04 -4.09
N PHE A 170 22.03 23.16 -3.41
CA PHE A 170 21.26 23.53 -2.24
C PHE A 170 19.78 23.67 -2.59
N ALA A 171 19.47 24.41 -3.65
CA ALA A 171 18.09 24.61 -4.10
C ALA A 171 17.40 23.28 -4.45
N ASN A 172 18.08 22.40 -5.18
CA ASN A 172 17.49 21.15 -5.68
C ASN A 172 17.50 19.98 -4.69
N SER A 173 18.47 19.91 -3.78
CA SER A 173 18.58 18.83 -2.79
C SER A 173 17.95 19.18 -1.44
N THR A 174 17.66 20.46 -1.19
CA THR A 174 17.12 20.93 0.09
C THR A 174 15.84 21.73 -0.06
N ILE A 175 15.89 22.92 -0.67
CA ILE A 175 14.73 23.84 -0.67
C ILE A 175 13.54 23.22 -1.40
N LYS A 176 13.73 22.75 -2.63
CA LYS A 176 12.65 22.21 -3.45
C LYS A 176 12.03 20.94 -2.84
N PRO A 177 12.79 19.90 -2.46
CA PRO A 177 12.23 18.71 -1.82
C PRO A 177 11.48 19.01 -0.52
N LEU A 178 12.02 19.90 0.33
CA LEU A 178 11.33 20.29 1.56
C LEU A 178 10.04 21.04 1.27
N ASN A 179 10.04 21.98 0.31
CA ASN A 179 8.83 22.70 -0.08
C ASN A 179 7.75 21.77 -0.65
N ASP A 180 8.13 20.86 -1.56
CA ASP A 180 7.23 19.88 -2.15
C ASP A 180 6.62 18.98 -1.06
N TYR A 181 7.44 18.52 -0.11
CA TYR A 181 6.98 17.77 1.07
C TYR A 181 5.98 18.55 1.93
N LEU A 182 6.29 19.81 2.25
CA LEU A 182 5.43 20.65 3.09
C LEU A 182 4.09 20.99 2.41
N ILE A 183 4.06 21.11 1.09
CA ILE A 183 2.82 21.29 0.33
C ILE A 183 1.91 20.07 0.51
N GLU A 184 2.43 18.85 0.30
CA GLU A 184 1.64 17.63 0.49
C GLU A 184 1.25 17.41 1.95
N PHE A 185 2.16 17.70 2.90
CA PHE A 185 1.87 17.65 4.33
C PHE A 185 0.71 18.57 4.70
N ARG A 186 0.68 19.82 4.22
CA ARG A 186 -0.42 20.76 4.51
C ARG A 186 -1.76 20.29 3.96
N LYS A 187 -1.78 19.69 2.77
CA LYS A 187 -3.01 19.10 2.20
C LYS A 187 -3.52 17.97 3.10
N PHE A 188 -2.62 17.08 3.53
CA PHE A 188 -2.93 16.01 4.46
C PHE A 188 -3.42 16.54 5.82
N GLU A 189 -2.71 17.52 6.38
CA GLU A 189 -3.04 18.16 7.65
C GLU A 189 -4.45 18.79 7.63
N SER A 190 -4.79 19.48 6.53
CA SER A 190 -6.10 20.10 6.36
C SER A 190 -7.24 19.08 6.36
N LEU A 191 -7.02 17.89 5.82
CA LEU A 191 -8.03 16.82 5.85
C LEU A 191 -8.25 16.30 7.28
N LEU A 192 -7.16 16.14 8.05
CA LEU A 192 -7.24 15.63 9.42
C LEU A 192 -7.83 16.63 10.40
N LYS A 193 -7.54 17.93 10.25
CA LYS A 193 -8.10 19.00 11.10
C LYS A 193 -9.62 19.12 10.97
N GLY A 194 -10.18 18.71 9.83
CA GLY A 194 -11.63 18.67 9.62
C GLY A 194 -12.32 17.44 10.24
N GLY A 195 -11.55 16.45 10.71
CA GLY A 195 -12.08 15.20 11.25
C GLY A 195 -12.15 15.21 12.78
N ASP A 196 -13.32 14.89 13.33
CA ASP A 196 -13.51 14.85 14.78
C ASP A 196 -13.22 13.48 15.42
N ASP A 197 -12.91 12.49 14.58
CA ASP A 197 -12.66 11.11 14.99
C ASP A 197 -11.25 10.91 15.60
N ILE A 198 -11.12 9.86 16.42
CA ILE A 198 -9.88 9.57 17.13
C ILE A 198 -8.72 9.17 16.22
N LYS A 199 -9.00 8.59 15.04
CA LYS A 199 -7.95 8.20 14.07
C LYS A 199 -7.35 9.46 13.45
N SER A 200 -8.18 10.43 13.09
CA SER A 200 -7.71 11.72 12.57
C SER A 200 -6.79 12.43 13.55
N LYS A 201 -7.19 12.51 14.83
CA LYS A 201 -6.39 13.13 15.90
C LYS A 201 -5.04 12.42 16.09
N ARG A 202 -5.04 11.09 16.14
CA ARG A 202 -3.80 10.28 16.28
C ARG A 202 -2.86 10.45 15.08
N LEU A 203 -3.41 10.38 13.86
CA LEU A 203 -2.63 10.55 12.63
C LEU A 203 -2.01 11.95 12.56
N LEU A 204 -2.77 12.99 12.96
CA LEU A 204 -2.29 14.36 12.93
C LEU A 204 -1.09 14.56 13.85
N THR A 205 -1.14 14.04 15.08
CA THR A 205 -0.01 14.07 16.01
C THR A 205 1.21 13.38 15.41
N LEU A 206 1.07 12.12 14.98
CA LEU A 206 2.18 11.33 14.42
C LEU A 206 2.83 12.01 13.20
N ALA A 207 2.01 12.49 12.27
CA ALA A 207 2.52 13.13 11.07
C ALA A 207 3.17 14.49 11.36
N THR A 208 2.65 15.24 12.33
CA THR A 208 3.25 16.51 12.76
C THR A 208 4.63 16.28 13.38
N ASP A 209 4.75 15.30 14.27
CA ASP A 209 6.03 14.94 14.89
C ASP A 209 7.06 14.50 13.84
N GLU A 210 6.63 13.70 12.86
CA GLU A 210 7.48 13.27 11.74
C GLU A 210 7.91 14.45 10.86
N CYS A 211 6.98 15.33 10.50
CA CYS A 211 7.26 16.53 9.72
C CYS A 211 8.29 17.43 10.44
N LEU A 212 8.13 17.63 11.75
CA LEU A 212 9.11 18.36 12.57
C LEU A 212 10.48 17.68 12.58
N GLY A 213 10.51 16.34 12.65
CA GLY A 213 11.74 15.56 12.53
C GLY A 213 12.47 15.81 11.21
N ILE A 214 11.73 15.85 10.09
CA ILE A 214 12.28 16.13 8.76
C ILE A 214 12.80 17.57 8.68
N ILE A 215 12.04 18.56 9.16
CA ILE A 215 12.49 19.97 9.15
C ILE A 215 13.80 20.14 9.92
N LYS A 216 13.95 19.45 11.05
CA LYS A 216 15.19 19.46 11.86
C LYS A 216 16.41 18.85 11.15
N LEU A 217 16.22 18.08 10.08
CA LEU A 217 17.34 17.61 9.26
C LEU A 217 17.93 18.72 8.37
N PHE A 218 17.18 19.80 8.16
CA PHE A 218 17.57 20.92 7.29
C PHE A 218 18.10 22.14 8.05
N VAL A 219 17.69 22.31 9.30
CA VAL A 219 18.23 23.30 10.24
C VAL A 219 19.55 22.78 10.83
#